data_AF-A0A444Y1S8-F1
#
_entry.id   AF-A0A444Y1S8-F1
#
_cell.length_a   1.000
_cell.length_b   1.000
_cell.length_c   1.000
_cell.angle_alpha   90.00
_cell.angle_beta   90.00
_cell.angle_gamma   90.00
#
_symmetry.space_group_name_H-M   'P 1'
#
loop_
_entity.id
_entity.type
_entity.pdbx_description
1 polymer ?
#
loop_
_entity_poly.entity_id
_entity_poly.type
_entity_poly.pdbx_seq_one_letter_code
_entity_poly.pdbx_strand_id
1 'polypeptide(L)'
;MHYLHPFTVNQVDNLRYQAMNIVATRLGRAEPPLRKEVVEYMLDVDSHMWSMRRSKANFFRIMSLFSGMITMGQWFNQVCHWKNPISSVLVHILFLILIWYPELMLPTLFLYMFFIGLWNYRFRPRNPPHMDTKLSWAEAVHPDELDEEFDTFPTSRSHDVVRMRYDRLRSVAGRIQTVVGDIATQGERLQSLLSWRDTRATSLFIVFSFCSAVVLYATPPRVVALVTGLYYLRHPRFRSKLPSVPSNFFKRLPARTDSML
;
A
#
# COMPACT_ATOMS: atom_id res chain seq x y z
N MET A 1 31.88 12.35 3.84
CA MET A 1 32.08 12.10 5.29
C MET A 1 30.82 11.52 5.97
N HIS A 2 29.60 12.05 5.77
CA HIS A 2 28.38 11.54 6.45
C HIS A 2 27.84 10.16 6.05
N TYR A 3 28.30 9.57 4.93
CA TYR A 3 27.89 8.20 4.56
C TYR A 3 28.60 7.12 5.38
N LEU A 4 29.76 7.43 5.97
CA LEU A 4 30.55 6.48 6.78
C LEU A 4 30.16 6.53 8.26
N HIS A 5 29.71 7.70 8.74
CA HIS A 5 29.24 7.91 10.11
C HIS A 5 27.94 8.74 10.04
N PRO A 6 26.78 8.07 9.91
CA PRO A 6 25.50 8.76 9.88
C PRO A 6 25.26 9.44 11.23
N PHE A 7 24.70 10.64 11.20
CA PHE A 7 24.25 11.31 12.41
C PHE A 7 23.18 10.48 13.12
N THR A 8 23.20 10.51 14.44
CA THR A 8 22.08 9.99 15.23
C THR A 8 20.83 10.84 15.03
N VAL A 9 19.65 10.25 15.17
CA VAL A 9 18.36 10.96 15.00
C VAL A 9 18.33 12.25 15.83
N ASN A 10 18.75 12.18 17.09
CA ASN A 10 18.83 13.33 17.99
C ASN A 10 19.76 14.45 17.49
N GLN A 11 20.90 14.09 16.87
CA GLN A 11 21.82 15.08 16.30
C GLN A 11 21.23 15.75 15.06
N VAL A 12 20.53 14.99 14.22
CA VAL A 12 19.82 15.54 13.05
C VAL A 12 18.72 16.49 13.48
N ASP A 13 17.93 16.12 14.50
CA ASP A 13 16.84 16.95 15.00
C ASP A 13 17.35 18.26 15.62
N ASN A 14 18.44 18.19 16.40
CA ASN A 14 19.09 19.38 16.96
C ASN A 14 19.64 20.31 15.87
N LEU A 15 20.30 19.77 14.84
CA LEU A 15 20.81 20.54 13.72
C LEU A 15 19.66 21.17 12.90
N ARG A 16 18.57 20.43 12.70
CA ARG A 16 17.35 20.94 12.05
C ARG A 16 16.78 22.11 12.85
N TYR A 17 16.64 21.96 14.16
CA TYR A 17 16.14 23.01 15.04
C TYR A 17 16.97 24.30 14.97
N GLN A 18 18.30 24.18 15.02
CA GLN A 18 19.20 25.34 14.89
C GLN A 18 19.07 26.01 13.52
N ALA A 19 19.06 25.23 12.44
CA ALA A 19 18.89 25.75 11.09
C ALA A 19 17.54 26.49 10.94
N MET A 20 16.45 25.94 11.49
CA MET A 20 15.13 26.56 11.44
C MET A 20 15.09 27.92 12.16
N ASN A 21 15.70 28.03 13.34
CA ASN A 21 15.80 29.31 14.05
C ASN A 21 16.57 30.38 13.26
N ILE A 22 17.65 29.98 12.58
CA ILE A 22 18.41 30.89 11.72
C ILE A 22 17.57 31.35 10.53
N VAL A 23 16.82 30.45 9.89
CA VAL A 23 15.95 30.79 8.76
C VAL A 23 14.79 31.70 9.22
N ALA A 24 14.15 31.41 10.35
CA ALA A 24 13.09 32.23 10.92
C ALA A 24 13.55 33.65 11.24
N THR A 25 14.73 33.81 11.84
CA THR A 25 15.29 35.14 12.13
C THR A 25 15.68 35.91 10.87
N ARG A 26 16.09 35.22 9.80
CA ARG A 26 16.40 35.84 8.50
C ARG A 26 15.13 36.26 7.76
N LEU A 27 14.12 35.41 7.70
CA LEU A 27 12.84 35.69 7.02
C LEU A 27 11.97 36.71 7.76
N GLY A 28 12.10 36.82 9.09
CA GLY A 28 11.49 37.92 9.85
C GLY A 28 12.06 39.30 9.53
N ARG A 29 13.22 39.37 8.87
CA ARG A 29 13.86 40.62 8.41
C ARG A 29 13.72 40.83 6.90
N ALA A 30 13.05 39.92 6.18
CA ALA A 30 12.80 40.05 4.76
C ALA A 30 11.65 41.04 4.48
N GLU A 31 11.52 41.50 3.24
CA GLU A 31 10.37 42.29 2.78
C GLU A 31 9.55 41.47 1.77
N PRO A 32 8.29 41.07 2.09
CA PRO A 32 7.57 41.29 3.34
C PRO A 32 8.06 40.40 4.51
N PRO A 33 7.99 40.87 5.77
CA PRO A 33 8.48 40.11 6.92
C PRO A 33 7.55 38.92 7.21
N LEU A 34 8.12 37.72 7.27
CA LEU A 34 7.39 36.52 7.65
C LEU A 34 7.47 36.32 9.16
N ARG A 35 6.31 36.15 9.80
CA ARG A 35 6.24 35.82 11.22
C ARG A 35 6.93 34.48 11.48
N LYS A 36 7.56 34.35 12.65
CA LYS A 36 8.23 33.12 13.09
C LYS A 36 7.29 31.91 12.99
N GLU A 37 6.04 32.06 13.41
CA GLU A 37 4.98 31.02 13.31
C GLU A 37 4.80 30.51 11.86
N VAL A 38 4.80 31.40 10.88
CA VAL A 38 4.66 31.04 9.46
C VAL A 38 5.88 30.27 8.98
N VAL A 39 7.08 30.70 9.40
CA VAL A 39 8.33 30.02 9.05
C VAL A 39 8.43 28.65 9.72
N GLU A 40 8.02 28.52 10.98
CA GLU A 40 7.99 27.26 11.72
C GLU A 40 6.99 26.28 11.12
N TYR A 41 5.81 26.77 10.71
CA TYR A 41 4.82 25.98 9.98
C TYR A 41 5.34 25.54 8.58
N MET A 42 6.01 26.43 7.84
CA MET A 42 6.61 26.11 6.55
C MET A 42 7.77 25.10 6.64
N LEU A 43 8.52 25.13 7.75
CA LEU A 43 9.66 24.25 8.00
C LEU A 43 9.28 22.95 8.73
N ASP A 44 7.99 22.72 8.96
CA ASP A 44 7.45 21.51 9.60
C ASP A 44 8.10 21.20 10.97
N VAL A 45 8.23 22.24 11.80
CA VAL A 45 8.86 22.13 13.13
C VAL A 45 8.14 21.10 14.01
N ASP A 46 6.81 21.05 13.94
CA ASP A 46 5.95 20.15 14.72
C ASP A 46 5.63 18.83 14.00
N SER A 47 6.60 18.26 13.27
CA SER A 47 6.42 16.97 12.59
C SER A 47 6.02 15.81 13.52
N HIS A 48 6.27 15.95 14.82
CA HIS A 48 5.92 14.96 15.85
C HIS A 48 4.48 15.12 16.39
N MET A 49 3.82 16.25 16.12
CA MET A 49 2.44 16.45 16.54
C MET A 49 1.47 15.73 15.60
N TRP A 50 0.47 15.08 16.19
CA TRP A 50 -0.54 14.38 15.44
C TRP A 50 -1.46 15.37 14.72
N SER A 51 -1.74 15.12 13.44
CA SER A 51 -2.73 15.85 12.64
C SER A 51 -3.54 14.90 11.77
N MET A 52 -4.86 15.08 11.78
CA MET A 52 -5.78 14.31 10.93
C MET A 52 -5.49 14.50 9.44
N ARG A 53 -5.20 15.74 9.01
CA ARG A 53 -4.91 16.06 7.61
C ARG A 53 -3.64 15.38 7.13
N ARG A 54 -2.55 15.44 7.92
CA ARG A 54 -1.28 14.77 7.60
C ARG A 54 -1.43 13.26 7.52
N SER A 55 -2.22 12.68 8.44
CA SER A 55 -2.56 11.25 8.42
C SER A 55 -3.30 10.86 7.13
N LYS A 56 -4.32 11.63 6.72
CA LYS A 56 -5.02 11.44 5.44
C LYS A 56 -4.08 11.57 4.25
N ALA A 57 -3.27 12.63 4.20
CA ALA A 57 -2.31 12.84 3.11
C ALA A 57 -1.35 11.65 2.96
N ASN A 58 -0.79 11.16 4.06
CA ASN A 58 0.07 9.97 4.04
C ASN A 58 -0.69 8.70 3.61
N PHE A 59 -1.94 8.52 4.06
CA PHE A 59 -2.78 7.41 3.61
C PHE A 59 -3.03 7.45 2.10
N PHE A 60 -3.36 8.62 1.52
CA PHE A 60 -3.56 8.75 0.09
C PHE A 60 -2.27 8.57 -0.71
N ARG A 61 -1.11 8.99 -0.17
CA ARG A 61 0.19 8.68 -0.77
C ARG A 61 0.42 7.18 -0.83
N ILE A 62 0.16 6.46 0.25
CA ILE A 62 0.21 4.99 0.27
C ILE A 62 -0.75 4.41 -0.76
N MET A 63 -2.02 4.83 -0.74
CA MET A 63 -3.03 4.38 -1.70
C MET A 63 -2.61 4.63 -3.16
N SER A 64 -1.95 5.76 -3.44
CA SER A 64 -1.44 6.07 -4.78
C SER A 64 -0.34 5.10 -5.23
N LEU A 65 0.53 4.63 -4.31
CA LEU A 65 1.50 3.57 -4.59
C LEU A 65 0.81 2.24 -4.93
N PHE A 66 -0.28 1.93 -4.21
CA PHE A 66 -1.08 0.73 -4.47
C PHE A 66 -2.01 0.85 -5.68
N SER A 67 -2.33 2.06 -6.13
CA SER A 67 -3.29 2.30 -7.23
C SER A 67 -2.87 1.61 -8.53
N GLY A 68 -1.56 1.61 -8.84
CA GLY A 68 -1.00 0.89 -9.99
C GLY A 68 -1.21 -0.62 -9.88
N MET A 69 -0.95 -1.21 -8.71
CA MET A 69 -1.18 -2.64 -8.47
C MET A 69 -2.66 -3.01 -8.51
N ILE A 70 -3.55 -2.17 -7.95
CA ILE A 70 -5.00 -2.36 -8.00
C ILE A 70 -5.47 -2.33 -9.45
N THR A 71 -5.02 -1.35 -10.24
CA THR A 71 -5.37 -1.20 -11.66
C THR A 71 -4.85 -2.39 -12.48
N MET A 72 -3.61 -2.83 -12.22
CA MET A 72 -3.03 -4.02 -12.85
C MET A 72 -3.85 -5.30 -12.52
N GLY A 73 -4.24 -5.46 -11.25
CA GLY A 73 -5.08 -6.58 -10.81
C GLY A 73 -6.46 -6.57 -11.46
N GLN A 74 -7.10 -5.39 -11.58
CA GLN A 74 -8.36 -5.24 -12.30
C GLN A 74 -8.22 -5.54 -13.80
N TRP A 75 -7.15 -5.06 -14.44
CA TRP A 75 -6.85 -5.36 -15.85
C TRP A 75 -6.62 -6.85 -16.08
N PHE A 76 -5.83 -7.50 -15.23
CA PHE A 76 -5.63 -8.95 -15.28
C PHE A 76 -6.95 -9.69 -15.11
N ASN A 77 -7.81 -9.24 -14.19
CA ASN A 77 -9.14 -9.81 -14.02
C ASN A 77 -10.02 -9.64 -15.27
N GLN A 78 -9.92 -8.51 -15.97
CA GLN A 78 -10.62 -8.28 -17.24
C GLN A 78 -10.13 -9.21 -18.36
N VAL A 79 -8.82 -9.48 -18.41
CA VAL A 79 -8.20 -10.46 -19.32
C VAL A 79 -8.71 -11.88 -19.01
N CYS A 80 -8.74 -12.28 -17.74
CA CYS A 80 -9.31 -13.57 -17.31
C CYS A 80 -10.80 -13.71 -17.62
N HIS A 81 -11.56 -12.61 -17.60
CA HIS A 81 -12.99 -12.60 -17.97
C HIS A 81 -13.22 -12.42 -19.47
N TRP A 82 -12.16 -12.38 -20.29
CA TRP A 82 -12.22 -12.22 -21.74
C TRP A 82 -13.05 -11.00 -22.19
N LYS A 83 -13.05 -9.92 -21.40
CA LYS A 83 -13.83 -8.70 -21.69
C LYS A 83 -13.46 -8.10 -23.04
N ASN A 84 -12.17 -8.11 -23.35
CA ASN A 84 -11.59 -7.72 -24.64
C ASN A 84 -10.86 -8.93 -25.24
N PRO A 85 -11.47 -9.66 -26.19
CA PRO A 85 -10.95 -10.95 -26.66
C PRO A 85 -9.58 -10.80 -27.34
N ILE A 86 -9.36 -9.73 -28.11
CA ILE A 86 -8.08 -9.45 -28.77
C ILE A 86 -6.95 -9.32 -27.75
N SER A 87 -7.12 -8.47 -26.73
CA SER A 87 -6.12 -8.29 -25.67
C SER A 87 -5.87 -9.57 -24.88
N SER A 88 -6.92 -10.37 -24.67
CA SER A 88 -6.81 -11.63 -23.95
C SER A 88 -5.99 -12.62 -24.77
N VAL A 89 -6.29 -12.79 -26.06
CA VAL A 89 -5.52 -13.66 -26.98
C VAL A 89 -4.05 -13.21 -27.06
N LEU A 90 -3.77 -11.91 -27.14
CA LEU A 90 -2.40 -11.39 -27.12
C LEU A 90 -1.65 -11.78 -25.83
N VAL A 91 -2.29 -11.66 -24.67
CA VAL A 91 -1.70 -12.08 -23.38
C VAL A 91 -1.44 -13.58 -23.37
N HIS A 92 -2.34 -14.40 -23.93
CA HIS A 92 -2.14 -15.85 -24.02
C HIS A 92 -0.95 -16.20 -24.94
N ILE A 93 -0.83 -15.55 -26.10
CA ILE A 93 0.30 -15.75 -27.02
C ILE A 93 1.61 -15.35 -26.34
N LEU A 94 1.66 -14.17 -25.72
CA LEU A 94 2.84 -13.70 -24.97
C LEU A 94 3.21 -14.67 -23.86
N PHE A 95 2.23 -15.17 -23.11
CA PHE A 95 2.42 -16.15 -22.06
C PHE A 95 3.04 -17.47 -22.57
N LEU A 96 2.55 -18.00 -23.70
CA LEU A 96 3.11 -19.19 -24.33
C LEU A 96 4.56 -18.98 -24.80
N ILE A 97 4.86 -17.83 -25.39
CA ILE A 97 6.22 -17.47 -25.82
C ILE A 97 7.17 -17.43 -24.62
N LEU A 98 6.76 -16.79 -23.51
CA LEU A 98 7.57 -16.69 -22.28
C LEU A 98 7.83 -18.06 -21.63
N ILE A 99 6.88 -18.99 -21.71
CA ILE A 99 7.08 -20.37 -21.22
C ILE A 99 8.10 -21.12 -22.08
N TRP A 100 8.01 -20.97 -23.40
CA TRP A 100 8.93 -21.65 -24.33
C TRP A 100 10.36 -21.12 -24.21
N TYR A 101 10.50 -19.81 -23.98
CA TYR A 101 11.77 -19.10 -23.89
C TYR A 101 11.86 -18.33 -22.56
N PRO A 102 12.16 -19.00 -21.44
CA PRO A 102 12.25 -18.36 -20.13
C PRO A 102 13.36 -17.28 -20.06
N GLU A 103 14.40 -17.41 -20.89
CA GLU A 103 15.46 -16.39 -21.05
C GLU A 103 14.90 -15.03 -21.49
N LEU A 104 13.72 -14.98 -22.13
CA LEU A 104 13.07 -13.74 -22.54
C LEU A 104 12.31 -13.04 -21.40
N MET A 105 12.14 -13.67 -20.22
CA MET A 105 11.42 -13.03 -19.10
C MET A 105 12.10 -11.75 -18.63
N LEU A 106 13.42 -11.78 -18.43
CA LEU A 106 14.17 -10.59 -17.99
C LEU A 106 14.19 -9.50 -19.09
N PRO A 107 14.55 -9.78 -20.36
CA PRO A 107 14.50 -8.79 -21.43
C PRO A 107 13.11 -8.15 -21.60
N THR A 108 12.04 -8.94 -21.59
CA THR A 108 10.68 -8.40 -21.75
C THR A 108 10.29 -7.51 -20.58
N LEU A 109 10.66 -7.85 -19.34
CA LEU A 109 10.44 -6.99 -18.17
C LEU A 109 11.17 -5.65 -18.31
N PHE A 110 12.45 -5.66 -18.72
CA PHE A 110 13.20 -4.43 -18.94
C PHE A 110 12.62 -3.60 -20.09
N LEU A 111 12.17 -4.22 -21.18
CA LEU A 111 11.47 -3.53 -22.26
C LEU A 111 10.17 -2.89 -21.77
N TYR A 112 9.36 -3.58 -20.97
CA TYR A 112 8.16 -3.01 -20.38
C TYR A 112 8.49 -1.79 -19.50
N MET A 113 9.47 -1.89 -18.62
CA MET A 113 9.92 -0.75 -17.80
C MET A 113 10.41 0.42 -18.66
N PHE A 114 11.15 0.12 -19.74
CA PHE A 114 11.63 1.12 -20.69
C PHE A 114 10.48 1.84 -21.39
N PHE A 115 9.51 1.10 -21.95
CA PHE A 115 8.35 1.70 -22.61
C PHE A 115 7.46 2.49 -21.64
N ILE A 116 7.24 1.97 -20.42
CA ILE A 116 6.52 2.69 -19.36
C ILE A 116 7.26 3.98 -19.02
N GLY A 117 8.60 3.94 -18.86
CA GLY A 117 9.42 5.12 -18.61
C GLY A 117 9.34 6.15 -19.73
N LEU A 118 9.43 5.71 -20.99
CA LEU A 118 9.33 6.57 -22.17
C LEU A 118 7.93 7.18 -22.32
N TRP A 119 6.89 6.40 -22.04
CA TRP A 119 5.52 6.90 -22.03
C TRP A 119 5.31 7.94 -20.93
N ASN A 120 5.78 7.64 -19.71
CA ASN A 120 5.72 8.55 -18.58
C ASN A 120 6.53 9.83 -18.82
N TYR A 121 7.62 9.77 -19.60
CA TYR A 121 8.38 10.96 -19.99
C TYR A 121 7.52 12.00 -20.73
N ARG A 122 6.55 11.55 -21.55
CA ARG A 122 5.62 12.46 -22.23
C ARG A 122 4.71 13.21 -21.25
N PHE A 123 4.35 12.58 -20.14
CA PHE A 123 3.49 13.13 -19.10
C PHE A 123 4.27 13.71 -17.91
N ARG A 124 5.59 13.91 -18.08
CA ARG A 124 6.44 14.46 -17.03
C ARG A 124 5.94 15.86 -16.62
N PRO A 125 5.79 16.14 -15.32
CA PRO A 125 5.50 17.49 -14.85
C PRO A 125 6.62 18.45 -15.31
N ARG A 126 6.24 19.50 -16.03
CA ARG A 126 7.15 20.52 -16.57
C ARG A 126 7.43 21.67 -15.59
N ASN A 127 6.61 21.78 -14.56
CA ASN A 127 6.74 22.82 -13.54
C ASN A 127 7.78 22.40 -12.50
N PRO A 128 8.53 23.37 -11.91
CA PRO A 128 9.42 23.08 -10.79
C PRO A 128 8.62 22.44 -9.64
N PRO A 129 9.27 21.63 -8.78
CA PRO A 129 8.62 21.05 -7.61
C PRO A 129 8.04 22.18 -6.75
N HIS A 130 6.73 22.37 -6.86
CA HIS A 130 5.97 23.33 -6.06
C HIS A 130 5.35 22.58 -4.88
N MET A 131 4.93 23.33 -3.87
CA MET A 131 4.17 22.76 -2.76
C MET A 131 2.83 22.26 -3.31
N ASP A 132 2.72 20.95 -3.54
CA ASP A 132 1.47 20.36 -4.05
C ASP A 132 0.40 20.38 -2.95
N THR A 133 -0.49 21.37 -3.03
CA THR A 133 -1.64 21.52 -2.13
C THR A 133 -2.57 20.30 -2.18
N LYS A 134 -2.67 19.63 -3.33
CA LYS A 134 -3.42 18.38 -3.49
C LYS A 134 -2.75 17.19 -2.81
N LEU A 135 -1.43 17.09 -2.88
CA LEU A 135 -0.67 16.02 -2.24
C LEU A 135 -0.70 16.13 -0.71
N SER A 136 -0.65 17.37 -0.20
CA SER A 136 -0.77 17.70 1.22
C SER A 136 -2.21 17.74 1.73
N TRP A 137 -3.19 17.42 0.87
CA TRP A 137 -4.63 17.49 1.15
C TRP A 137 -5.13 18.87 1.60
N ALA A 138 -4.36 19.93 1.34
CA ALA A 138 -4.61 21.32 1.77
C ALA A 138 -5.87 21.95 1.13
N GLU A 139 -6.32 21.46 -0.03
CA GLU A 139 -7.44 22.04 -0.79
C GLU A 139 -8.82 21.50 -0.35
N ALA A 140 -8.86 20.37 0.39
CA ALA A 140 -10.08 19.76 0.90
C ALA A 140 -10.09 19.68 2.45
N VAL A 141 -9.32 20.56 3.10
CA VAL A 141 -9.19 20.62 4.56
C VAL A 141 -10.46 21.19 5.16
N HIS A 142 -11.04 20.45 6.11
CA HIS A 142 -12.12 20.98 6.93
C HIS A 142 -11.54 22.07 7.87
N PRO A 143 -12.19 23.22 8.08
CA PRO A 143 -11.65 24.30 8.91
C PRO A 143 -11.22 23.85 10.31
N ASP A 144 -11.91 22.86 10.87
CA ASP A 144 -11.57 22.21 12.14
C ASP A 144 -10.24 21.42 12.13
N GLU A 145 -9.83 20.86 11.00
CA GLU A 145 -8.53 20.16 10.87
C GLU A 145 -7.36 21.14 10.79
N LEU A 146 -7.59 22.34 10.24
CA LEU A 146 -6.60 23.40 10.26
C LEU A 146 -6.49 24.01 11.67
N ASP A 147 -7.62 24.19 12.34
CA ASP A 147 -7.68 24.66 13.72
C ASP A 147 -6.99 23.71 14.72
N GLU A 148 -6.99 22.41 14.43
CA GLU A 148 -6.23 21.38 15.17
C GLU A 148 -4.71 21.49 14.97
N GLU A 149 -4.24 21.90 13.80
CA GLU A 149 -2.81 22.07 13.53
C GLU A 149 -2.23 23.34 14.18
N PHE A 150 -3.06 24.35 14.39
CA PHE A 150 -2.66 25.60 15.05
C PHE A 150 -2.98 25.63 16.56
N ASP A 151 -3.56 24.55 17.10
CA ASP A 151 -3.83 24.47 18.54
C ASP A 151 -2.55 24.12 19.31
N THR A 152 -2.39 24.75 20.47
CA THR A 152 -1.24 24.50 21.35
C THR A 152 -1.44 23.19 22.12
N PHE A 153 -0.35 22.58 22.58
CA PHE A 153 -0.43 21.47 23.53
C PHE A 153 -0.02 21.96 24.93
N PRO A 154 -0.91 21.90 25.95
CA PRO A 154 -2.29 21.39 25.96
C PRO A 154 -3.30 22.32 25.26
N THR A 155 -4.42 21.73 24.80
CA THR A 155 -5.44 22.39 23.96
C THR A 155 -5.98 23.68 24.57
N SER A 156 -6.06 24.73 23.74
CA SER A 156 -6.68 26.01 24.07
C SER A 156 -8.19 26.03 23.78
N ARG A 157 -8.73 24.95 23.20
CA ARG A 157 -10.10 24.86 22.69
C ARG A 157 -11.08 24.35 23.75
N SER A 158 -12.36 24.68 23.55
CA SER A 158 -13.42 24.23 24.46
C SER A 158 -13.57 22.71 24.43
N HIS A 159 -14.01 22.15 25.55
CA HIS A 159 -14.16 20.70 25.72
C HIS A 159 -15.08 20.05 24.67
N ASP A 160 -16.10 20.76 24.18
CA ASP A 160 -17.02 20.24 23.16
C ASP A 160 -16.34 20.00 21.81
N VAL A 161 -15.42 20.89 21.41
CA VAL A 161 -14.64 20.76 20.17
C VAL A 161 -13.68 19.58 20.27
N VAL A 162 -13.01 19.45 21.42
CA VAL A 162 -12.11 18.32 21.70
C VAL A 162 -12.87 16.99 21.66
N ARG A 163 -14.08 16.95 22.23
CA ARG A 163 -14.94 15.76 22.21
C ARG A 163 -15.33 15.36 20.78
N MET A 164 -15.74 16.33 19.96
CA MET A 164 -16.08 16.10 18.56
C MET A 164 -14.88 15.55 17.76
N ARG A 165 -13.68 16.13 17.94
CA ARG A 165 -12.43 15.64 17.30
C ARG A 165 -12.08 14.23 17.74
N TYR A 166 -12.24 13.93 19.03
CA TYR A 166 -12.02 12.60 19.57
C TYR A 166 -13.01 11.57 18.99
N ASP A 167 -14.30 11.88 18.92
CA ASP A 167 -15.32 10.98 18.34
C ASP A 167 -15.06 10.72 16.85
N ARG A 168 -14.64 11.76 16.10
CA ARG A 168 -14.19 11.62 14.71
C ARG A 168 -13.00 10.68 14.61
N LEU A 169 -11.97 10.86 15.43
CA LEU A 169 -10.79 10.00 15.45
C LEU A 169 -11.19 8.55 15.78
N ARG A 170 -12.07 8.35 16.75
CA ARG A 170 -12.59 7.03 17.13
C ARG A 170 -13.31 6.35 15.98
N SER A 171 -14.09 7.09 15.18
CA SER A 171 -14.77 6.53 14.01
C SER A 171 -13.81 6.04 12.92
N VAL A 172 -12.73 6.78 12.67
CA VAL A 172 -11.68 6.41 11.69
C VAL A 172 -10.87 5.24 12.22
N ALA A 173 -10.47 5.30 13.50
CA ALA A 173 -9.78 4.22 14.18
C ALA A 173 -10.60 2.92 14.17
N GLY A 174 -11.92 3.00 14.34
CA GLY A 174 -12.82 1.85 14.24
C GLY A 174 -12.79 1.18 12.86
N ARG A 175 -12.77 1.96 11.77
CA ARG A 175 -12.62 1.41 10.40
C ARG A 175 -11.26 0.75 10.21
N ILE A 176 -10.19 1.41 10.66
CA ILE A 176 -8.84 0.84 10.59
C ILE A 176 -8.77 -0.46 11.41
N GLN A 177 -9.34 -0.48 12.61
CA GLN A 177 -9.43 -1.66 13.47
C GLN A 177 -10.16 -2.81 12.77
N THR A 178 -11.27 -2.56 12.06
CA THR A 178 -11.95 -3.62 11.28
C THR A 178 -11.05 -4.20 10.18
N VAL A 179 -10.35 -3.35 9.43
CA VAL A 179 -9.44 -3.82 8.36
C VAL A 179 -8.24 -4.59 8.92
N VAL A 180 -7.64 -4.09 10.01
CA VAL A 180 -6.53 -4.76 10.69
C VAL A 180 -7.00 -6.08 11.30
N GLY A 181 -8.20 -6.13 11.87
CA GLY A 181 -8.83 -7.34 12.38
C GLY A 181 -9.08 -8.38 11.29
N ASP A 182 -9.55 -7.97 10.12
CA ASP A 182 -9.71 -8.85 8.96
C ASP A 182 -8.36 -9.42 8.51
N ILE A 183 -7.31 -8.58 8.43
CA ILE A 183 -5.95 -9.02 8.07
C ILE A 183 -5.42 -10.01 9.11
N ALA A 184 -5.58 -9.72 10.40
CA ALA A 184 -5.18 -10.61 11.48
C ALA A 184 -5.90 -11.96 11.37
N THR A 185 -7.21 -11.96 11.14
CA THR A 185 -8.02 -13.17 10.94
C THR A 185 -7.51 -14.02 9.77
N GLN A 186 -7.16 -13.39 8.64
CA GLN A 186 -6.59 -14.12 7.49
C GLN A 186 -5.20 -14.68 7.83
N GLY A 187 -4.36 -13.92 8.54
CA GLY A 187 -3.04 -14.37 9.00
C GLY A 187 -3.13 -15.54 9.98
N GLU A 188 -4.07 -15.49 10.92
CA GLU A 188 -4.33 -16.57 11.88
C GLU A 188 -4.82 -17.83 11.18
N ARG A 189 -5.67 -17.72 10.15
CA ARG A 189 -6.06 -18.87 9.33
C ARG A 189 -4.87 -19.48 8.60
N LEU A 190 -3.96 -18.67 8.05
CA LEU A 190 -2.72 -19.19 7.46
C LEU A 190 -1.84 -19.88 8.50
N GLN A 191 -1.67 -19.28 9.67
CA GLN A 191 -0.90 -19.88 10.75
C GLN A 191 -1.58 -21.17 11.25
N SER A 192 -2.91 -21.23 11.25
CA SER A 192 -3.68 -22.40 11.67
C SER A 192 -3.34 -23.64 10.86
N LEU A 193 -3.05 -23.48 9.55
CA LEU A 193 -2.64 -24.57 8.66
C LEU A 193 -1.37 -25.28 9.11
N LEU A 194 -0.43 -24.57 9.76
CA LEU A 194 0.86 -25.11 10.21
C LEU A 194 0.91 -25.37 11.72
N SER A 195 0.04 -24.74 12.50
CA SER A 195 0.06 -24.78 13.98
C SER A 195 -0.53 -26.06 14.61
N TRP A 196 -0.96 -27.04 13.80
CA TRP A 196 -1.61 -28.29 14.23
C TRP A 196 -2.88 -28.12 15.09
N ARG A 197 -3.43 -26.90 15.17
CA ARG A 197 -4.64 -26.58 15.97
C ARG A 197 -5.86 -27.37 15.50
N ASP A 198 -5.97 -27.61 14.20
CA ASP A 198 -6.90 -28.57 13.62
C ASP A 198 -6.10 -29.70 12.97
N THR A 199 -5.99 -30.82 13.68
CA THR A 199 -5.18 -31.97 13.26
C THR A 199 -5.56 -32.47 11.87
N ARG A 200 -6.85 -32.42 11.50
CA ARG A 200 -7.33 -32.89 10.19
C ARG A 200 -6.98 -31.90 9.09
N ALA A 201 -7.16 -30.61 9.35
CA ALA A 201 -6.84 -29.58 8.36
C ALA A 201 -5.34 -29.49 8.08
N THR A 202 -4.53 -29.48 9.15
CA THR A 202 -3.07 -29.47 9.04
C THR A 202 -2.53 -30.74 8.39
N SER A 203 -3.06 -31.92 8.71
CA SER A 203 -2.62 -33.16 8.04
C SER A 203 -2.91 -33.16 6.55
N LEU A 204 -4.12 -32.73 6.14
CA LEU A 204 -4.47 -32.61 4.73
C LEU A 204 -3.57 -31.60 4.01
N PHE A 205 -3.28 -30.46 4.66
CA PHE A 205 -2.41 -29.44 4.10
C PHE A 205 -0.95 -29.92 3.95
N ILE A 206 -0.41 -30.65 4.94
CA ILE A 206 0.94 -31.20 4.90
C ILE A 206 1.06 -32.29 3.81
N VAL A 207 0.08 -33.18 3.70
CA VAL A 207 0.06 -34.19 2.62
C VAL A 207 -0.03 -33.50 1.26
N PHE A 208 -0.91 -32.50 1.13
CA PHE A 208 -1.02 -31.69 -0.09
C PHE A 208 0.29 -30.98 -0.43
N SER A 209 0.95 -30.35 0.54
CA SER A 209 2.22 -29.64 0.31
C SER A 209 3.35 -30.59 -0.06
N PHE A 210 3.43 -31.77 0.58
CA PHE A 210 4.39 -32.81 0.21
C PHE A 210 4.15 -33.33 -1.21
N CYS A 211 2.90 -33.68 -1.56
CA CYS A 211 2.55 -34.09 -2.93
C CYS A 211 2.85 -32.98 -3.94
N SER A 212 2.52 -31.73 -3.62
CA SER A 212 2.84 -30.58 -4.46
C SER A 212 4.36 -30.41 -4.64
N ALA A 213 5.17 -30.61 -3.61
CA ALA A 213 6.62 -30.55 -3.71
C ALA A 213 7.18 -31.66 -4.61
N VAL A 214 6.69 -32.89 -4.49
CA VAL A 214 7.07 -34.01 -5.38
C VAL A 214 6.70 -33.72 -6.82
N VAL A 215 5.48 -33.22 -7.07
CA VAL A 215 5.04 -32.85 -8.43
C VAL A 215 5.91 -31.72 -8.99
N LEU A 216 6.17 -30.66 -8.23
CA LEU A 216 7.01 -29.55 -8.69
C LEU A 216 8.47 -29.96 -8.93
N TYR A 217 8.98 -30.95 -8.19
CA TYR A 217 10.32 -31.48 -8.40
C TYR A 217 10.40 -32.38 -9.65
N ALA A 218 9.41 -33.26 -9.85
CA ALA A 218 9.39 -34.21 -10.96
C ALA A 218 9.01 -33.57 -12.30
N THR A 219 8.23 -32.50 -12.28
CA THR A 219 7.71 -31.86 -13.50
C THR A 219 8.57 -30.65 -13.87
N PRO A 220 8.98 -30.47 -15.15
CA PRO A 220 9.68 -29.27 -15.56
C PRO A 220 8.86 -28.01 -15.24
N PRO A 221 9.49 -26.92 -14.75
CA PRO A 221 8.77 -25.71 -14.33
C PRO A 221 7.93 -25.10 -15.45
N ARG A 222 8.30 -25.33 -16.72
CA ARG A 222 7.54 -24.92 -17.91
C ARG A 222 6.15 -25.55 -17.97
N VAL A 223 6.05 -26.85 -17.67
CA VAL A 223 4.76 -27.58 -17.71
C VAL A 223 3.86 -27.09 -16.58
N VAL A 224 4.43 -26.89 -15.38
CA VAL A 224 3.69 -26.35 -14.23
C VAL A 224 3.16 -24.96 -14.55
N ALA A 225 4.00 -24.08 -15.08
CA ALA A 225 3.61 -22.74 -15.50
C ALA A 225 2.50 -22.80 -16.56
N LEU A 226 2.64 -23.63 -17.60
CA LEU A 226 1.66 -23.81 -18.66
C LEU A 226 0.30 -24.25 -18.11
N VAL A 227 0.25 -25.33 -17.33
CA VAL A 227 -1.00 -25.86 -16.76
C VAL A 227 -1.66 -24.83 -15.84
N THR A 228 -0.88 -24.18 -14.98
CA THR A 228 -1.38 -23.16 -14.06
C THR A 228 -1.93 -21.96 -14.81
N GLY A 229 -1.18 -21.43 -15.78
CA GLY A 229 -1.61 -20.28 -16.57
C GLY A 229 -2.82 -20.57 -17.42
N LEU A 230 -2.90 -21.73 -18.08
CA LEU A 230 -4.08 -22.15 -18.82
C LEU A 230 -5.30 -22.30 -17.91
N TYR A 231 -5.13 -22.78 -16.68
CA TYR A 231 -6.22 -22.87 -15.70
C TYR A 231 -6.76 -21.48 -15.30
N TYR A 232 -5.87 -20.53 -14.99
CA TYR A 232 -6.27 -19.18 -14.59
C TYR A 232 -6.82 -18.34 -15.75
N LEU A 233 -6.24 -18.47 -16.95
CA LEU A 233 -6.61 -17.74 -18.15
C LEU A 233 -7.76 -18.41 -18.94
N ARG A 234 -8.21 -19.59 -18.51
CA ARG A 234 -9.29 -20.37 -19.14
C ARG A 234 -10.52 -19.51 -19.45
N HIS A 235 -11.09 -19.74 -20.62
CA HIS A 235 -12.30 -19.04 -21.07
C HIS A 235 -13.45 -19.12 -20.03
N PRO A 236 -14.18 -18.01 -19.78
CA PRO A 236 -15.19 -17.92 -18.72
C PRO A 236 -16.30 -18.97 -18.81
N ARG A 237 -16.62 -19.44 -20.02
CA ARG A 237 -17.61 -20.52 -20.25
C ARG A 237 -17.30 -21.82 -19.50
N PHE A 238 -16.03 -22.09 -19.21
CA PHE A 238 -15.62 -23.29 -18.48
C PHE A 238 -15.48 -23.06 -16.97
N ARG A 239 -15.64 -21.82 -16.47
CA ARG A 239 -15.50 -21.47 -15.05
C ARG A 239 -16.84 -21.65 -14.33
N SER A 240 -16.86 -22.48 -13.28
CA SER A 240 -18.01 -22.57 -12.39
C SER A 240 -18.12 -21.29 -11.54
N LYS A 241 -19.36 -20.85 -11.27
CA LYS A 241 -19.65 -19.68 -10.42
C LYS A 241 -19.53 -19.98 -8.91
N LEU A 242 -19.25 -21.23 -8.55
CA LEU A 242 -19.13 -21.68 -7.17
C LEU A 242 -17.73 -21.35 -6.63
N PRO A 243 -17.60 -20.94 -5.35
CA PRO A 243 -16.30 -20.75 -4.71
C PRO A 243 -15.49 -22.04 -4.78
N SER A 244 -14.19 -21.91 -5.04
CA SER A 244 -13.31 -23.08 -5.15
C SER A 244 -13.28 -23.85 -3.83
N VAL A 245 -13.22 -25.18 -3.90
CA VAL A 245 -13.11 -26.07 -2.74
C VAL A 245 -12.01 -25.62 -1.75
N PRO A 246 -10.78 -25.26 -2.18
CA PRO A 246 -9.76 -24.74 -1.26
C PRO A 246 -10.13 -23.39 -0.63
N SER A 247 -10.84 -22.51 -1.35
CA SER A 247 -11.31 -21.24 -0.78
C SER A 247 -12.38 -21.46 0.30
N ASN A 248 -13.31 -22.40 0.07
CA ASN A 248 -14.30 -22.78 1.08
C ASN A 248 -13.67 -23.43 2.31
N PHE A 249 -12.69 -24.31 2.10
CA PHE A 249 -11.92 -24.92 3.18
C PHE A 249 -11.18 -23.86 4.00
N PHE A 250 -10.47 -22.95 3.33
CA PHE A 250 -9.71 -21.89 3.99
C PHE A 250 -10.60 -20.93 4.81
N LYS A 251 -11.77 -20.56 4.28
CA LYS A 251 -12.74 -19.72 5.01
C LYS A 251 -13.30 -20.40 6.27
N ARG A 252 -13.30 -21.74 6.32
CA ARG A 252 -13.80 -22.52 7.46
C ARG A 252 -12.73 -22.81 8.52
N LEU A 253 -11.47 -22.44 8.27
CA LEU A 253 -10.41 -22.60 9.25
C LEU A 253 -10.65 -21.72 10.49
N PRO A 254 -10.29 -22.21 11.69
CA PRO A 254 -10.47 -21.47 12.92
C PRO A 254 -9.63 -20.19 12.91
N ALA A 255 -10.26 -19.07 13.29
CA ALA A 255 -9.58 -17.82 13.62
C ALA A 255 -9.65 -17.59 15.13
N ARG A 256 -8.73 -16.80 15.70
CA ARG A 256 -8.72 -16.49 17.14
C ARG A 256 -9.67 -15.35 17.49
N THR A 257 -10.36 -14.77 16.51
CA THR A 257 -11.45 -13.81 16.72
C THR A 257 -12.49 -14.34 17.70
N ASP A 258 -12.82 -15.63 17.63
CA ASP A 258 -13.83 -16.26 18.51
C ASP A 258 -13.33 -16.46 19.96
N SER A 259 -12.03 -16.22 20.21
CA SER A 259 -11.41 -16.26 21.55
C SER A 259 -11.10 -14.87 22.11
N MET A 260 -11.47 -13.80 21.41
CA MET A 260 -11.38 -12.43 21.91
C MET A 260 -12.69 -12.06 22.63
N LEU A 261 -12.57 -11.32 23.73
CA LEU A 261 -13.69 -10.77 24.53
C LEU A 261 -14.35 -9.58 23.81
#